data_AF-A0A9W5Z1L3-F1
#
_entry.id   AF-A0A9W5Z1L3-F1
#
_cell.length_a   1.000
_cell.length_b   1.000
_cell.length_c   1.000
_cell.angle_alpha   90.00
_cell.angle_beta   90.00
_cell.angle_gamma   90.00
#
_symmetry.space_group_name_H-M   'P 1'
#
loop_
_entity.id
_entity.type
_entity.pdbx_description
1 polymer ?
#
loop_
_entity_poly.entity_id
_entity_poly.type
_entity_poly.pdbx_seq_one_letter_code
_entity_poly.pdbx_strand_id
1 'polypeptide(L)'
;MPDNFNQLNKFEQATVQETIRKRLVHFYYAALTMNQMPDHFDALREENLMLRAKLFKRSSAPWEGDSLSLEYAIFQAFTNWPMHVDDMEPASAVTCPVQFSENEIQRILKDHDREQEIMEELSEMRDLIGIDALGWVPDDEQLGRSKDVVRQIKAGLAEHCNTELERTALQSHFPFDDHDEDS
;
A
#
# COMPACT_ATOMS: atom_id res chain seq x y z
N MET A 1 19.66 -15.23 -6.35
CA MET A 1 19.81 -14.11 -7.29
C MET A 1 18.99 -14.43 -8.54
N PRO A 2 18.37 -13.44 -9.20
CA PRO A 2 17.72 -13.65 -10.49
C PRO A 2 18.73 -14.09 -11.55
N ASP A 3 18.30 -14.93 -12.50
CA ASP A 3 19.19 -15.48 -13.54
C ASP A 3 19.74 -14.39 -14.48
N ASN A 4 19.00 -13.30 -14.67
CA ASN A 4 19.40 -12.14 -15.48
C ASN A 4 20.22 -11.10 -14.71
N PHE A 5 20.59 -11.33 -13.44
CA PHE A 5 21.22 -10.32 -12.58
C PHE A 5 22.46 -9.66 -13.21
N ASN A 6 23.33 -10.46 -13.84
CA ASN A 6 24.56 -9.96 -14.47
C ASN A 6 24.31 -9.15 -15.75
N GLN A 7 23.10 -9.19 -16.30
CA GLN A 7 22.69 -8.45 -17.50
C GLN A 7 22.08 -7.09 -17.15
N LEU A 8 21.73 -6.87 -15.88
CA LEU A 8 21.17 -5.61 -15.38
C LEU A 8 22.24 -4.52 -15.28
N ASN A 9 21.81 -3.26 -15.32
CA ASN A 9 22.70 -2.14 -15.07
C ASN A 9 23.09 -2.05 -13.58
N LYS A 10 24.10 -1.22 -13.24
CA LYS A 10 24.62 -1.16 -11.86
C LYS A 10 23.58 -0.70 -10.83
N PHE A 11 22.67 0.19 -11.21
CA PHE A 11 21.61 0.68 -10.34
C PHE A 11 20.58 -0.43 -10.07
N GLU A 12 20.10 -1.09 -11.12
CA GLU A 12 19.20 -2.24 -11.02
C GLU A 12 19.81 -3.39 -10.20
N GLN A 13 21.10 -3.67 -10.38
CA GLN A 13 21.82 -4.66 -9.58
C GLN A 13 21.82 -4.27 -8.09
N ALA A 14 22.06 -3.00 -7.77
CA ALA A 14 22.02 -2.51 -6.39
C ALA A 14 20.62 -2.65 -5.78
N THR A 15 19.57 -2.30 -6.53
CA THR A 15 18.17 -2.46 -6.09
C THR A 15 17.80 -3.93 -5.84
N VAL A 16 18.21 -4.84 -6.71
CA VAL A 16 18.00 -6.29 -6.53
C VAL A 16 18.77 -6.82 -5.32
N GLN A 17 20.03 -6.42 -5.16
CA GLN A 17 20.84 -6.78 -3.99
C GLN A 17 20.20 -6.29 -2.69
N GLU A 18 19.76 -5.04 -2.65
CA GLU A 18 19.13 -4.45 -1.48
C GLU A 18 17.80 -5.14 -1.14
N THR A 19 17.01 -5.48 -2.15
CA THR A 19 15.77 -6.26 -1.98
C THR A 19 16.05 -7.63 -1.36
N ILE A 20 17.06 -8.35 -1.87
CA ILE A 20 17.45 -9.65 -1.33
C ILE A 20 17.97 -9.49 0.11
N ARG A 21 18.80 -8.48 0.37
CA ARG A 21 19.32 -8.19 1.70
C ARG A 21 18.19 -7.94 2.70
N LYS A 22 17.22 -7.08 2.36
CA LYS A 22 16.03 -6.82 3.19
C LYS A 22 15.24 -8.09 3.50
N ARG A 23 14.99 -8.93 2.47
CA ARG A 23 14.29 -10.22 2.64
C ARG A 23 15.06 -11.16 3.57
N LEU A 24 16.37 -11.31 3.38
CA LEU A 24 17.20 -12.14 4.24
C LEU A 24 17.15 -11.65 5.69
N VAL A 25 17.34 -10.34 5.93
CA VAL A 25 17.24 -9.75 7.27
C VAL A 25 15.88 -10.02 7.91
N HIS A 26 14.79 -9.85 7.16
CA HIS A 26 13.44 -10.13 7.64
C HIS A 26 13.27 -11.61 8.04
N PHE A 27 13.71 -12.56 7.20
CA PHE A 27 13.62 -13.99 7.51
C PHE A 27 14.51 -14.38 8.70
N TYR A 28 15.72 -13.82 8.80
CA TYR A 28 16.59 -14.04 9.95
C TYR A 28 15.96 -13.49 11.23
N TYR A 29 15.38 -12.28 11.19
CA TYR A 29 14.68 -11.71 12.33
C TYR A 29 13.51 -12.59 12.76
N ALA A 30 12.66 -13.03 11.83
CA ALA A 30 11.53 -13.91 12.13
C ALA A 30 11.99 -15.24 12.74
N ALA A 31 12.99 -15.90 12.14
CA ALA A 31 13.52 -17.19 12.63
C ALA A 31 14.19 -17.07 14.00
N LEU A 32 14.97 -16.00 14.23
CA LEU A 32 15.58 -15.76 15.53
C LEU A 32 14.54 -15.43 16.60
N THR A 33 13.54 -14.61 16.27
CA THR A 33 12.43 -14.26 17.18
C THR A 33 11.64 -15.52 17.55
N MET A 34 11.31 -16.37 16.57
CA MET A 34 10.64 -17.65 16.80
C MET A 34 11.42 -18.56 17.77
N ASN A 35 12.75 -18.64 17.62
CA ASN A 35 13.57 -19.53 18.44
C ASN A 35 13.88 -18.96 19.84
N GLN A 36 14.08 -17.64 19.95
CA GLN A 36 14.58 -17.01 21.17
C GLN A 36 13.46 -16.38 22.02
N MET A 37 12.34 -16.01 21.41
CA MET A 37 11.22 -15.30 22.03
C MET A 37 9.87 -15.83 21.48
N PRO A 38 9.50 -17.09 21.79
CA PRO A 38 8.32 -17.74 21.21
C PRO A 38 7.04 -16.95 21.46
N ASP A 39 6.82 -16.44 22.68
CA ASP A 39 5.65 -15.63 23.01
C ASP A 39 5.56 -14.35 22.17
N HIS A 40 6.70 -13.71 21.90
CA HIS A 40 6.75 -12.53 21.02
C HIS A 40 6.45 -12.92 19.57
N PHE A 41 6.92 -14.09 19.12
CA PHE A 41 6.64 -14.58 17.78
C PHE A 41 5.15 -14.89 17.58
N ASP A 42 4.52 -15.52 18.56
CA ASP A 42 3.07 -15.77 18.53
C ASP A 42 2.28 -14.47 18.52
N ALA A 43 2.66 -13.48 19.35
CA ALA A 43 2.04 -12.16 19.33
C ALA A 43 2.17 -11.44 17.97
N LEU A 44 3.32 -11.57 17.28
CA LEU A 44 3.51 -11.00 15.93
C LEU A 44 2.60 -11.65 14.87
N ARG A 45 2.23 -12.91 15.07
CA ARG A 45 1.41 -13.69 14.15
C ARG A 45 -0.09 -13.59 14.46
N GLU A 46 -0.45 -13.15 15.65
CA GLU A 46 -1.86 -13.02 16.04
C GLU A 46 -2.59 -11.96 15.20
N GLU A 47 -3.59 -12.40 14.43
CA GLU A 47 -4.34 -11.55 13.52
C GLU A 47 -5.04 -10.39 14.23
N ASN A 48 -5.55 -10.63 15.45
CA ASN A 48 -6.21 -9.60 16.25
C ASN A 48 -5.23 -8.53 16.75
N LEU A 49 -4.00 -8.89 17.13
CA LEU A 49 -2.97 -7.90 17.47
C LEU A 49 -2.57 -7.06 16.26
N MET A 50 -2.39 -7.71 15.10
CA MET A 50 -2.10 -7.01 13.85
C MET A 50 -3.24 -6.04 13.47
N LEU A 51 -4.49 -6.47 13.63
CA LEU A 51 -5.66 -5.65 13.35
C LEU A 51 -5.78 -4.45 14.31
N ARG A 52 -5.50 -4.64 15.61
CA ARG A 52 -5.41 -3.53 16.58
C ARG A 52 -4.33 -2.52 16.19
N ALA A 53 -3.15 -3.01 15.79
CA ALA A 53 -2.07 -2.14 15.33
C ALA A 53 -2.46 -1.35 14.07
N LYS A 54 -3.14 -2.00 13.10
CA LYS A 54 -3.70 -1.33 11.90
C LYS A 54 -4.70 -0.24 12.28
N LEU A 55 -5.66 -0.53 13.15
CA LEU A 55 -6.65 0.43 13.64
C LEU A 55 -5.99 1.64 14.32
N PHE A 56 -5.04 1.39 15.23
CA PHE A 56 -4.29 2.46 15.90
C PHE A 56 -3.55 3.33 14.89
N LYS A 57 -2.78 2.72 13.98
CA LYS A 57 -2.01 3.45 12.96
C LYS A 57 -2.91 4.33 12.10
N ARG A 58 -3.99 3.77 11.55
CA ARG A 58 -4.89 4.49 10.64
C ARG A 58 -5.67 5.60 11.35
N SER A 59 -6.11 5.37 12.59
CA SER A 59 -6.77 6.42 13.39
C SER A 59 -5.82 7.51 13.89
N SER A 60 -4.51 7.23 13.95
CA SER A 60 -3.49 8.18 14.41
C SER A 60 -3.05 9.20 13.35
N ALA A 61 -3.43 9.02 12.08
CA ALA A 61 -3.04 9.90 10.97
C ALA A 61 -4.26 10.42 10.16
N PRO A 62 -5.22 11.11 10.81
CA PRO A 62 -6.47 11.53 10.15
C PRO A 62 -6.28 12.51 8.99
N TRP A 63 -5.14 13.20 8.93
CA TRP A 63 -4.81 14.15 7.85
C TRP A 63 -4.30 13.45 6.56
N GLU A 64 -3.97 12.17 6.61
CA GLU A 64 -3.55 11.41 5.42
C GLU A 64 -4.72 11.06 4.48
N GLY A 65 -5.97 11.27 4.92
CA GLY A 65 -7.16 11.12 4.08
C GLY A 65 -7.56 9.67 3.75
N ASP A 66 -6.86 8.67 4.29
CA ASP A 66 -7.12 7.23 4.06
C ASP A 66 -8.32 6.72 4.89
N SER A 67 -9.51 7.26 4.61
CA SER A 67 -10.74 6.90 5.32
C SER A 67 -11.28 5.52 4.92
N LEU A 68 -11.13 5.13 3.66
CA LEU A 68 -11.63 3.84 3.15
C LEU A 68 -10.91 2.67 3.80
N SER A 69 -9.58 2.73 3.91
CA SER A 69 -8.87 1.66 4.58
C SER A 69 -9.10 1.65 6.10
N LEU A 70 -9.40 2.80 6.73
CA LEU A 70 -9.82 2.83 8.13
C LEU A 70 -11.20 2.19 8.30
N GLU A 71 -12.16 2.51 7.44
CA GLU A 71 -13.51 1.89 7.44
C GLU A 71 -13.41 0.38 7.24
N TYR A 72 -12.58 -0.09 6.31
CA TYR A 72 -12.31 -1.51 6.10
C TYR A 72 -11.68 -2.18 7.32
N ALA A 73 -10.71 -1.53 7.99
CA ALA A 73 -10.12 -2.06 9.22
C ALA A 73 -11.14 -2.16 10.38
N ILE A 74 -12.08 -1.21 10.48
CA ILE A 74 -13.16 -1.28 11.46
C ILE A 74 -14.12 -2.42 11.11
N PHE A 75 -14.43 -2.62 9.83
CA PHE A 75 -15.21 -3.77 9.38
C PHE A 75 -14.53 -5.11 9.71
N GLN A 76 -13.22 -5.25 9.50
CA GLN A 76 -12.47 -6.44 9.91
C GLN A 76 -12.54 -6.66 11.43
N ALA A 77 -12.54 -5.58 12.22
CA ALA A 77 -12.67 -5.69 13.68
C ALA A 77 -14.08 -6.09 14.10
N PHE A 78 -15.09 -5.69 13.34
CA PHE A 78 -16.47 -6.16 13.49
C PHE A 78 -16.61 -7.65 13.17
N THR A 79 -16.01 -8.15 12.07
CA THR A 79 -16.07 -9.58 11.71
C THR A 79 -15.33 -10.46 12.69
N ASN A 80 -14.23 -9.94 13.26
CA ASN A 80 -13.39 -10.68 14.21
C ASN A 80 -13.81 -10.44 15.67
N TRP A 81 -14.95 -9.79 15.91
CA TRP A 81 -15.39 -9.47 17.27
C TRP A 81 -15.95 -10.70 18.00
N PRO A 82 -15.61 -10.93 19.28
CA PRO A 82 -14.64 -10.18 20.07
C PRO A 82 -13.21 -10.49 19.64
N MET A 83 -12.40 -9.45 19.45
CA MET A 83 -10.96 -9.64 19.28
C MET A 83 -10.39 -10.05 20.64
N HIS A 84 -10.14 -11.33 20.85
CA HIS A 84 -9.50 -11.84 22.07
C HIS A 84 -7.99 -11.56 22.03
N VAL A 85 -7.32 -11.64 23.18
CA VAL A 85 -5.85 -11.50 23.31
C VAL A 85 -5.21 -12.86 23.66
N ASP A 86 -6.03 -13.84 24.08
CA ASP A 86 -5.63 -15.21 24.44
C ASP A 86 -6.82 -16.16 24.16
N ASP A 87 -6.60 -17.48 24.26
CA ASP A 87 -7.62 -18.55 24.16
C ASP A 87 -8.68 -18.54 25.29
N MET A 88 -8.76 -17.45 26.06
CA MET A 88 -9.69 -17.31 27.16
C MET A 88 -11.06 -16.92 26.62
N GLU A 89 -12.05 -17.81 26.79
CA GLU A 89 -13.44 -17.49 26.45
C GLU A 89 -13.92 -16.27 27.27
N PRO A 90 -14.69 -15.38 26.63
CA PRO A 90 -15.18 -14.19 27.30
C PRO A 90 -16.21 -14.59 28.36
N ALA A 91 -16.12 -13.98 29.55
CA ALA A 91 -17.03 -14.27 30.66
C ALA A 91 -18.51 -13.96 30.35
N SER A 92 -18.79 -13.24 29.26
CA SER A 92 -20.14 -12.97 28.73
C SER A 92 -20.09 -12.68 27.22
N ALA A 93 -21.23 -12.82 26.54
CA ALA A 93 -21.36 -12.41 25.15
C ALA A 93 -21.15 -10.89 25.02
N VAL A 94 -20.07 -10.47 24.37
CA VAL A 94 -19.74 -9.06 24.13
C VAL A 94 -20.24 -8.65 22.76
N THR A 95 -21.26 -7.79 22.71
CA THR A 95 -21.73 -7.18 21.46
C THR A 95 -20.66 -6.24 20.90
N CYS A 96 -20.45 -6.26 19.58
CA CYS A 96 -19.54 -5.32 18.92
C CYS A 96 -20.08 -3.88 19.07
N PRO A 97 -19.23 -2.88 19.39
CA PRO A 97 -19.66 -1.48 19.54
C PRO A 97 -20.12 -0.83 18.23
N VAL A 98 -19.73 -1.41 17.09
CA VAL A 98 -20.15 -0.99 15.76
C VAL A 98 -21.07 -2.04 15.14
N GLN A 99 -21.98 -1.59 14.29
CA GLN A 99 -22.87 -2.47 13.54
C GLN A 99 -22.94 -1.95 12.10
N PHE A 100 -22.95 -2.87 11.16
CA PHE A 100 -23.11 -2.58 9.75
C PHE A 100 -24.35 -3.27 9.22
N SER A 101 -25.11 -2.57 8.39
CA SER A 101 -26.12 -3.18 7.54
C SER A 101 -25.46 -3.96 6.40
N GLU A 102 -26.19 -4.91 5.82
CA GLU A 102 -25.69 -5.67 4.66
C GLU A 102 -25.26 -4.76 3.51
N ASN A 103 -26.01 -3.68 3.25
CA ASN A 103 -25.68 -2.72 2.20
C ASN A 103 -24.36 -1.98 2.48
N GLU A 104 -24.06 -1.67 3.74
CA GLU A 104 -22.80 -1.03 4.13
C GLU A 104 -21.63 -2.00 3.96
N ILE A 105 -21.79 -3.27 4.35
CA ILE A 105 -20.75 -4.30 4.17
C ILE A 105 -20.40 -4.44 2.68
N GLN A 106 -21.41 -4.57 1.81
CA GLN A 106 -21.18 -4.68 0.36
C GLN A 106 -20.49 -3.44 -0.21
N ARG A 107 -20.84 -2.23 0.26
CA ARG A 107 -20.16 -1.00 -0.12
C ARG A 107 -18.69 -1.00 0.31
N ILE A 108 -18.41 -1.29 1.57
CA ILE A 108 -17.07 -1.28 2.15
C ILE A 108 -16.15 -2.25 1.39
N LEU A 109 -16.61 -3.48 1.13
CA LEU A 109 -15.85 -4.46 0.36
C LEU A 109 -15.52 -3.94 -1.04
N LYS A 110 -16.54 -3.45 -1.75
CA LYS A 110 -16.38 -2.94 -3.12
C LYS A 110 -15.44 -1.74 -3.20
N ASP A 111 -15.59 -0.78 -2.29
CA ASP A 111 -14.80 0.45 -2.30
C ASP A 111 -13.33 0.14 -1.92
N HIS A 112 -13.11 -0.77 -0.97
CA HIS A 112 -11.76 -1.23 -0.62
C HIS A 112 -11.08 -1.98 -1.77
N ASP A 113 -11.79 -2.91 -2.43
CA ASP A 113 -11.24 -3.66 -3.56
C ASP A 113 -10.84 -2.72 -4.70
N ARG A 114 -11.69 -1.74 -5.02
CA ARG A 114 -11.41 -0.71 -6.02
C ARG A 114 -10.21 0.15 -5.64
N GLU A 115 -10.08 0.52 -4.36
CA GLU A 115 -8.94 1.29 -3.87
C GLU A 115 -7.64 0.49 -4.00
N GLN A 116 -7.65 -0.81 -3.67
CA GLN A 116 -6.47 -1.67 -3.85
C GLN A 116 -6.05 -1.78 -5.32
N GLU A 117 -7.00 -1.95 -6.24
CA GLU A 117 -6.74 -1.98 -7.69
C GLU A 117 -6.06 -0.68 -8.15
N ILE A 118 -6.63 0.48 -7.79
CA ILE A 118 -6.06 1.80 -8.15
C ILE A 118 -4.66 1.98 -7.54
N MET A 119 -4.44 1.54 -6.30
CA MET A 119 -3.14 1.64 -5.63
C MET A 119 -2.08 0.73 -6.27
N GLU A 120 -2.48 -0.45 -6.73
CA GLU A 120 -1.62 -1.38 -7.47
C GLU A 120 -1.23 -0.77 -8.82
N GLU A 121 -2.20 -0.28 -9.62
CA GLU A 121 -1.95 0.41 -10.88
C GLU A 121 -1.01 1.62 -10.69
N LEU A 122 -1.23 2.43 -9.66
CA LEU A 122 -0.38 3.57 -9.34
C LEU A 122 1.05 3.13 -8.98
N SER A 123 1.20 1.98 -8.31
CA SER A 123 2.51 1.42 -7.99
C SER A 123 3.24 0.94 -9.22
N GLU A 124 2.56 0.23 -10.13
CA GLU A 124 3.13 -0.21 -11.40
C GLU A 124 3.55 0.99 -12.25
N MET A 125 2.76 2.06 -12.27
CA MET A 125 3.13 3.31 -12.95
C MET A 125 4.39 3.94 -12.34
N ARG A 126 4.51 4.01 -11.02
CA ARG A 126 5.72 4.53 -10.36
C ARG A 126 6.96 3.71 -10.69
N ASP A 127 6.83 2.39 -10.68
CA ASP A 127 7.92 1.47 -11.03
C ASP A 127 8.35 1.65 -12.48
N LEU A 128 7.41 1.84 -13.40
CA LEU A 128 7.69 2.14 -14.81
C LEU A 128 8.37 3.51 -15.00
N ILE A 129 7.92 4.53 -14.26
CA ILE A 129 8.50 5.87 -14.28
C ILE A 129 9.90 5.89 -13.63
N GLY A 130 10.18 4.96 -12.72
CA GLY A 130 11.44 4.87 -11.98
C GLY A 130 11.52 5.83 -10.80
N ILE A 131 10.39 6.13 -10.15
CA ILE A 131 10.28 7.01 -8.98
C ILE A 131 9.89 6.23 -7.74
N ASP A 132 10.27 6.72 -6.56
CA ASP A 132 9.77 6.18 -5.30
C ASP A 132 8.36 6.69 -4.97
N ALA A 133 7.85 6.30 -3.79
CA ALA A 133 6.52 6.70 -3.33
C ALA A 133 6.35 8.22 -3.13
N LEU A 134 7.45 8.98 -3.07
CA LEU A 134 7.47 10.43 -2.93
C LEU A 134 7.82 11.14 -4.24
N GLY A 135 7.96 10.41 -5.35
CA GLY A 135 8.37 10.98 -6.63
C GLY A 135 9.87 11.26 -6.75
N TRP A 136 10.68 10.78 -5.82
CA TRP A 136 12.12 11.09 -5.78
C TRP A 136 12.93 10.26 -6.79
N VAL A 137 13.97 10.88 -7.34
CA VAL A 137 14.99 10.25 -8.20
C VAL A 137 16.42 10.63 -7.76
N PRO A 138 17.44 9.80 -8.05
CA PRO A 138 18.80 10.03 -7.55
C PRO A 138 19.57 11.21 -8.16
N ASP A 139 19.32 11.52 -9.43
CA ASP A 139 20.09 12.51 -10.18
C ASP A 139 19.28 13.08 -11.35
N ASP A 140 19.82 14.15 -11.97
CA ASP A 140 19.19 14.87 -13.08
C ASP A 140 19.02 13.98 -14.33
N GLU A 141 19.86 12.96 -14.52
CA GLU A 141 19.75 12.04 -15.64
C GLU A 141 18.52 11.15 -15.48
N GLN A 142 18.32 10.56 -14.29
CA GLN A 142 17.10 9.81 -13.98
C GLN A 142 15.87 10.70 -14.01
N LEU A 143 15.96 11.95 -13.51
CA LEU A 143 14.86 12.90 -13.59
C LEU A 143 14.42 13.14 -15.05
N GLY A 144 15.37 13.35 -15.96
CA GLY A 144 15.09 13.50 -17.38
C GLY A 144 14.38 12.28 -17.96
N ARG A 145 14.87 11.07 -17.65
CA ARG A 145 14.26 9.81 -18.10
C ARG A 145 12.84 9.64 -17.55
N SER A 146 12.63 9.86 -16.26
CA SER A 146 11.30 9.78 -15.63
C SER A 146 10.34 10.79 -16.26
N LYS A 147 10.76 12.05 -16.49
CA LYS A 147 9.95 13.06 -17.18
C LYS A 147 9.59 12.63 -18.61
N ASP A 148 10.50 11.97 -19.33
CA ASP A 148 10.22 11.45 -20.66
C ASP A 148 9.24 10.26 -20.65
N VAL A 149 9.34 9.36 -19.67
CA VAL A 149 8.37 8.26 -19.48
C VAL A 149 6.99 8.80 -19.12
N VAL A 150 6.91 9.76 -18.20
CA VAL A 150 5.65 10.44 -17.82
C VAL A 150 4.98 11.07 -19.04
N ARG A 151 5.74 11.76 -19.91
CA ARG A 151 5.22 12.31 -21.18
C ARG A 151 4.70 11.24 -22.12
N GLN A 152 5.39 10.10 -22.23
CA GLN A 152 4.96 8.98 -23.08
C GLN A 152 3.65 8.35 -22.55
N ILE A 153 3.55 8.14 -21.24
CA ILE A 153 2.31 7.65 -20.60
C ILE A 153 1.16 8.62 -20.87
N LYS A 154 1.38 9.93 -20.64
CA LYS A 154 0.35 10.96 -20.86
C LYS A 154 -0.09 11.02 -22.33
N ALA A 155 0.84 10.95 -23.28
CA ALA A 155 0.53 10.90 -24.71
C ALA A 155 -0.28 9.65 -25.09
N GLY A 156 0.15 8.48 -24.59
CA GLY A 156 -0.57 7.22 -24.82
C GLY A 156 -1.99 7.25 -24.26
N LEU A 157 -2.19 7.77 -23.04
CA LEU A 157 -3.52 7.95 -22.45
C LEU A 157 -4.37 8.93 -23.27
N ALA A 158 -3.79 10.03 -23.77
CA ALA A 158 -4.51 11.03 -24.56
C ALA A 158 -5.08 10.46 -25.87
N GLU A 159 -4.36 9.54 -26.51
CA GLU A 159 -4.82 8.84 -27.73
C GLU A 159 -6.04 7.94 -27.46
N HIS A 160 -6.21 7.48 -26.22
CA HIS A 160 -7.28 6.57 -25.81
C HIS A 160 -8.44 7.27 -25.07
N CYS A 161 -8.37 8.59 -24.86
CA CYS A 161 -9.46 9.36 -24.26
C CYS A 161 -10.69 9.42 -25.19
N ASN A 162 -11.78 8.81 -24.76
CA ASN A 162 -13.05 8.74 -25.49
C ASN A 162 -14.05 9.80 -25.04
N THR A 163 -13.90 10.33 -23.82
CA THR A 163 -14.81 11.31 -23.24
C THR A 163 -14.13 12.63 -22.92
N GLU A 164 -14.90 13.72 -22.91
CA GLU A 164 -14.38 15.05 -22.52
C GLU A 164 -13.95 15.09 -21.05
N LEU A 165 -14.60 14.29 -20.22
CA LEU A 165 -14.22 14.11 -18.82
C LEU A 165 -12.82 13.49 -18.69
N GLU A 166 -12.54 12.43 -19.45
CA GLU A 166 -11.21 11.80 -19.48
C GLU A 166 -10.13 12.77 -19.97
N ARG A 167 -10.42 13.56 -21.01
CA ARG A 167 -9.47 14.59 -21.49
C ARG A 167 -9.18 15.64 -20.43
N THR A 168 -10.22 16.12 -19.75
CA THR A 168 -10.08 17.11 -18.67
C THR A 168 -9.27 16.53 -17.52
N ALA A 169 -9.57 15.29 -17.11
CA ALA A 169 -8.83 14.60 -16.05
C ALA A 169 -7.34 14.44 -16.41
N LEU A 170 -7.03 14.02 -17.63
CA LEU A 170 -5.65 13.88 -18.08
C LEU A 170 -4.91 15.22 -18.20
N GLN A 171 -5.61 16.30 -18.55
CA GLN A 171 -4.97 17.61 -18.71
C GLN A 171 -4.74 18.34 -17.39
N SER A 172 -5.69 18.25 -16.46
CA SER A 172 -5.71 19.08 -15.24
C SER A 172 -5.43 18.31 -13.95
N HIS A 173 -5.53 16.97 -13.98
CA HIS A 173 -5.50 16.12 -12.80
C HIS A 173 -4.60 14.90 -12.99
N PHE A 174 -3.61 14.99 -13.88
CA PHE A 174 -2.69 13.87 -14.07
C PHE A 174 -1.77 13.75 -12.83
N PRO A 175 -1.72 12.59 -12.16
CA PRO A 175 -1.06 12.46 -10.84
C PRO A 175 0.45 12.76 -10.81
N PHE A 176 1.11 12.78 -11.98
CA PHE A 176 2.54 12.95 -12.12
C PHE A 176 2.93 14.28 -12.81
N ASP A 177 1.98 15.20 -12.94
CA ASP A 177 2.29 16.55 -13.42
C ASP A 177 3.09 17.32 -12.35
N ASP A 178 4.01 18.17 -12.81
CA ASP A 178 4.73 19.11 -11.97
C ASP A 178 3.72 20.18 -11.50
N HIS A 179 3.49 20.27 -10.20
CA HIS A 179 2.67 21.32 -9.60
C HIS A 179 3.60 22.37 -9.00
N ASP A 180 3.79 23.48 -9.71
CA ASP A 180 4.49 24.64 -9.14
C ASP A 180 3.64 25.22 -8.00
N GLU A 181 4.15 25.17 -6.76
CA GLU A 181 3.47 25.71 -5.57
C GLU A 181 3.38 27.26 -5.55
N ASP A 182 3.93 27.94 -6.57
CA ASP A 182 4.01 29.41 -6.68
C ASP A 182 2.82 30.06 -7.43
N SER A 183 1.70 29.34 -7.60
CA SER A 183 0.47 29.84 -8.24
C SER A 183 -0.63 30.23 -7.25
#